data_AF-A0A6P0X969-F1
#
_entry.id   AF-A0A6P0X969-F1
#
_cell.length_a   1.000
_cell.length_b   1.000
_cell.length_c   1.000
_cell.angle_alpha   90.00
_cell.angle_beta   90.00
_cell.angle_gamma   90.00
#
_symmetry.space_group_name_H-M   'P 1'
#
loop_
_entity.id
_entity.type
_entity.pdbx_description
1 polymer ?
#
loop_
_entity_poly.entity_id
_entity_poly.type
_entity_poly.pdbx_seq_one_letter_code
_entity_poly.pdbx_strand_id
1 'polypeptide(L)'
;MAKTQSSVGMPNFSFGKVVDFATSDTGMILIGSAFVMGVMKLLEDPGKDKIARSRWAGNAEKKAAKKVALKEMAEGRKNKVSLYIGANPKEAQLYVTSAEKGTAVIGGPGSGKTASCINPLVMSAIDQELPIVLYDFKYPQQTSEIIGIAAKAGYVVKVFAPGFKESEVLKNTKS
;
A
#
# COMPACT_ATOMS: atom_id res chain seq x y z
N MET A 1 48.53 66.62 1.60
CA MET A 1 47.80 65.42 2.07
C MET A 1 47.85 64.38 0.96
N ALA A 2 48.60 63.29 1.14
CA ALA A 2 48.59 62.15 0.22
C ALA A 2 48.33 60.89 1.04
N LYS A 3 47.19 60.23 0.78
CA LYS A 3 46.76 59.00 1.44
C LYS A 3 47.52 57.81 0.86
N THR A 4 48.25 57.08 1.71
CA THR A 4 48.77 55.75 1.42
C THR A 4 47.62 54.73 1.48
N GLN A 5 47.28 54.09 0.36
CA GLN A 5 46.42 52.92 0.34
C GLN A 5 47.27 51.65 0.43
N SER A 6 47.23 50.96 1.56
CA SER A 6 47.72 49.59 1.72
C SER A 6 46.60 48.63 1.34
N SER A 7 46.69 47.99 0.16
CA SER A 7 45.78 46.93 -0.24
C SER A 7 46.21 45.60 0.40
N VAL A 8 45.34 45.04 1.24
CA VAL A 8 45.46 43.66 1.73
C VAL A 8 45.08 42.74 0.57
N GLY A 9 46.07 42.13 -0.07
CA GLY A 9 45.87 41.19 -1.17
C GLY A 9 45.27 39.87 -0.67
N MET A 10 44.15 39.45 -1.24
CA MET A 10 43.61 38.09 -1.05
C MET A 10 44.59 37.04 -1.59
N PRO A 11 44.71 35.87 -0.95
CA PRO A 11 45.58 34.80 -1.44
C PRO A 11 45.12 34.38 -2.85
N ASN A 12 46.00 34.58 -3.83
CA ASN A 12 45.79 34.13 -5.19
C ASN A 12 45.74 32.60 -5.23
N PHE A 13 44.53 32.05 -5.41
CA PHE A 13 44.34 30.63 -5.67
C PHE A 13 44.89 30.32 -7.07
N SER A 14 46.06 29.69 -7.12
CA SER A 14 46.74 29.35 -8.36
C SER A 14 46.52 27.87 -8.67
N PHE A 15 45.85 27.59 -9.79
CA PHE A 15 45.61 26.23 -10.28
C PHE A 15 46.92 25.43 -10.48
N GLY A 16 48.02 26.08 -10.85
CA GLY A 16 49.32 25.42 -10.98
C GLY A 16 49.82 24.81 -9.67
N LYS A 17 49.69 25.56 -8.56
CA LYS A 17 50.10 25.07 -7.22
C LYS A 17 49.25 23.90 -6.73
N VAL A 18 47.99 23.82 -7.16
CA VAL A 18 47.10 22.70 -6.85
C VAL A 18 47.52 21.45 -7.62
N VAL A 19 47.92 21.61 -8.88
CA VAL A 19 48.44 20.52 -9.71
C VAL A 19 49.78 20.03 -9.17
N ASP A 20 50.69 20.93 -8.79
CA ASP A 20 52.00 20.58 -8.21
C ASP A 20 51.86 19.91 -6.84
N PHE A 21 50.90 20.33 -6.03
CA PHE A 21 50.59 19.66 -4.77
C PHE A 21 49.98 18.28 -5.00
N ALA A 22 49.08 18.14 -5.99
CA ALA A 22 48.46 16.86 -6.34
C ALA A 22 49.46 15.83 -6.89
N THR A 23 50.52 16.27 -7.57
CA THR A 23 51.59 15.41 -8.09
C THR A 23 52.73 15.17 -7.10
N SER A 24 52.76 15.86 -5.95
CA SER A 24 53.72 15.60 -4.88
C SER A 24 53.46 14.27 -4.16
N ASP A 25 54.49 13.68 -3.55
CA ASP A 25 54.40 12.40 -2.81
C ASP A 25 53.28 12.41 -1.76
N THR A 26 53.17 13.51 -1.02
CA THR A 26 52.13 13.71 0.00
C THR A 26 50.74 13.89 -0.61
N GLY A 27 50.64 14.56 -1.77
CA GLY A 27 49.38 14.76 -2.49
C GLY A 27 48.80 13.46 -3.04
N MET A 28 49.67 12.59 -3.58
CA MET A 28 49.27 11.27 -4.05
C MET A 28 48.79 10.36 -2.92
N ILE A 29 49.42 10.42 -1.75
CA ILE A 29 48.94 9.71 -0.54
C ILE A 29 47.55 10.22 -0.13
N LEU A 30 47.33 11.53 -0.17
CA LEU A 30 46.04 12.13 0.19
C LEU A 30 44.93 11.70 -0.79
N ILE A 31 45.21 11.77 -2.09
CA ILE A 31 44.28 11.33 -3.15
C ILE A 31 44.00 9.83 -3.03
N GLY A 32 45.03 9.02 -2.79
CA GLY A 32 44.91 7.58 -2.57
C GLY A 32 44.02 7.25 -1.36
N SER A 33 44.23 7.93 -0.23
CA SER A 33 43.40 7.73 0.97
C SER A 33 41.95 8.18 0.77
N ALA A 34 41.71 9.30 0.06
CA ALA A 34 40.37 9.76 -0.28
C ALA A 34 39.65 8.79 -1.23
N PHE A 35 40.39 8.22 -2.19
CA PHE A 35 39.88 7.19 -3.09
C PHE A 35 39.50 5.92 -2.32
N VAL A 36 40.36 5.44 -1.42
CA VAL A 36 40.05 4.29 -0.55
C VAL A 36 38.82 4.55 0.30
N MET A 37 38.68 5.73 0.91
CA MET A 37 37.48 6.08 1.67
C MET A 37 36.22 6.10 0.79
N GLY A 38 36.32 6.59 -0.46
CA GLY A 38 35.23 6.57 -1.43
C GLY A 38 34.82 5.15 -1.82
N VAL A 39 35.80 4.27 -2.05
CA VAL A 39 35.56 2.84 -2.34
C VAL A 39 34.95 2.14 -1.13
N MET A 40 35.46 2.40 0.08
CA MET A 40 34.89 1.83 1.30
C MET A 40 33.44 2.26 1.52
N LYS A 41 33.08 3.51 1.20
CA LYS A 41 31.68 3.97 1.24
C LYS A 41 30.77 3.32 0.19
N LEU A 42 31.32 2.96 -0.98
CA LEU A 42 30.58 2.26 -2.02
C LEU A 42 30.36 0.78 -1.68
N LEU A 43 31.28 0.19 -0.92
CA LEU A 43 31.21 -1.17 -0.39
C LEU A 43 30.47 -1.24 0.96
N GLU A 44 30.17 -0.10 1.58
CA GLU A 44 29.35 -0.03 2.78
C GLU A 44 27.93 -0.42 2.41
N ASP A 45 27.61 -1.71 2.63
CA ASP A 45 26.24 -2.18 2.59
C ASP A 45 25.44 -1.30 3.55
N PRO A 46 24.32 -0.68 3.12
CA PRO A 46 23.46 0.10 3.99
C PRO A 46 22.74 -0.83 4.96
N GLY A 47 23.49 -1.38 5.91
CA GLY A 47 23.08 -2.31 6.93
C GLY A 47 22.18 -1.60 7.93
N LYS A 48 20.89 -1.56 7.61
CA LYS A 48 19.80 -1.53 8.60
C LYS A 48 18.65 -2.36 8.08
N ASP A 49 18.62 -3.61 8.53
CA ASP A 49 17.43 -4.44 8.58
C ASP A 49 16.31 -3.67 9.27
N LYS A 50 15.52 -2.96 8.46
CA LYS A 50 14.32 -2.28 8.95
C LYS A 50 13.19 -3.29 8.91
N ILE A 51 13.10 -4.07 9.97
CA ILE A 51 11.97 -4.94 10.29
C ILE A 51 10.72 -4.04 10.29
N ALA A 52 9.80 -4.31 9.34
CA ALA A 52 8.51 -3.65 9.14
C ALA A 52 8.54 -2.09 9.09
N ARG A 53 8.83 -1.50 7.92
CA ARG A 53 8.50 -0.08 7.67
C ARG A 53 7.02 0.06 7.36
N SER A 54 6.20 0.51 8.32
CA SER A 54 4.94 1.14 7.97
C SER A 54 5.26 2.46 7.25
N ARG A 55 4.55 2.75 6.16
CA ARG A 55 4.70 3.98 5.40
C ARG A 55 3.39 4.35 4.73
N TRP A 56 3.20 5.64 4.51
CA TRP A 56 2.13 6.13 3.68
C TRP A 56 2.38 5.70 2.24
N ALA A 57 1.39 5.04 1.63
CA ALA A 57 1.44 4.63 0.24
C ALA A 57 1.28 5.85 -0.67
N GLY A 58 2.21 6.03 -1.60
CA GLY A 58 2.13 7.02 -2.67
C GLY A 58 1.42 6.48 -3.91
N ASN A 59 1.46 7.27 -4.98
CA ASN A 59 0.78 6.92 -6.25
C ASN A 59 1.36 5.67 -6.90
N ALA A 60 2.67 5.42 -6.75
CA ALA A 60 3.32 4.24 -7.29
C ALA A 60 2.82 2.95 -6.62
N GLU A 61 2.73 2.92 -5.27
CA GLU A 61 2.17 1.77 -4.56
C GLU A 61 0.70 1.54 -4.89
N LYS A 62 -0.11 2.61 -4.98
CA LYS A 62 -1.52 2.50 -5.38
C LYS A 62 -1.67 1.90 -6.78
N LYS A 63 -0.84 2.31 -7.73
CA LYS A 63 -0.83 1.75 -9.09
C LYS A 63 -0.39 0.28 -9.11
N ALA A 64 0.60 -0.08 -8.29
CA ALA A 64 1.03 -1.46 -8.14
C ALA A 64 -0.09 -2.34 -7.53
N ALA A 65 -0.73 -1.87 -6.46
CA ALA A 65 -1.86 -2.55 -5.82
C ALA A 65 -3.02 -2.75 -6.80
N LYS A 66 -3.38 -1.72 -7.58
CA LYS A 66 -4.38 -1.82 -8.65
C LYS A 66 -4.02 -2.89 -9.68
N LYS A 67 -2.77 -2.92 -10.15
CA LYS A 67 -2.32 -3.92 -11.13
C LYS A 67 -2.43 -5.34 -10.58
N VAL A 68 -2.03 -5.55 -9.32
CA VAL A 68 -2.15 -6.84 -8.64
C VAL A 68 -3.62 -7.23 -8.50
N ALA A 69 -4.46 -6.32 -8.03
CA ALA A 69 -5.87 -6.59 -7.79
C ALA A 69 -6.61 -6.97 -9.07
N LEU A 70 -6.44 -6.19 -10.14
CA LEU A 70 -7.06 -6.48 -11.44
C LEU A 70 -6.59 -7.81 -12.02
N LYS A 71 -5.32 -8.17 -11.81
CA LYS A 71 -4.79 -9.47 -12.23
C LYS A 71 -5.44 -10.60 -11.44
N GLU A 72 -5.55 -10.47 -10.13
CA GLU A 72 -6.16 -11.50 -9.27
C GLU A 72 -7.66 -11.70 -9.60
N MET A 73 -8.40 -10.61 -9.79
CA MET A 73 -9.82 -10.67 -10.18
C MET A 73 -10.01 -11.30 -11.57
N ALA A 74 -9.14 -10.98 -12.54
CA ALA A 74 -9.23 -11.52 -13.90
C ALA A 74 -8.86 -13.02 -13.97
N GLU A 75 -7.92 -13.47 -13.14
CA GLU A 75 -7.51 -14.87 -13.10
C GLU A 75 -8.53 -15.79 -12.39
N GLY A 76 -9.39 -15.23 -11.51
CA GLY A 76 -10.47 -15.99 -10.87
C GLY A 76 -10.01 -17.18 -10.02
N ARG A 77 -8.79 -17.12 -9.47
CA ARG A 77 -8.20 -18.26 -8.73
C ARG A 77 -8.76 -18.35 -7.31
N LYS A 78 -9.16 -19.56 -6.89
CA LYS A 78 -9.67 -19.82 -5.53
C LYS A 78 -8.75 -19.35 -4.38
N ASN A 79 -7.44 -19.34 -4.59
CA ASN A 79 -6.44 -19.01 -3.56
C ASN A 79 -5.93 -17.56 -3.61
N LYS A 80 -6.49 -16.72 -4.48
CA LYS A 80 -6.11 -15.29 -4.56
C LYS A 80 -7.33 -14.45 -4.86
N VAL A 81 -7.80 -13.73 -3.86
CA VAL A 81 -8.99 -12.89 -3.97
C VAL A 81 -8.59 -11.45 -3.69
N SER A 82 -9.05 -10.55 -4.55
CA SER A 82 -8.88 -9.12 -4.35
C SER A 82 -10.25 -8.46 -4.30
N LEU A 83 -10.45 -7.58 -3.32
CA LEU A 83 -11.66 -6.77 -3.20
C LEU A 83 -11.32 -5.30 -3.44
N TYR A 84 -12.33 -4.49 -3.70
CA TYR A 84 -12.17 -3.07 -3.95
C TYR A 84 -13.24 -2.24 -3.24
N ILE A 85 -12.92 -0.96 -3.04
CA ILE A 85 -13.86 0.07 -2.61
C ILE A 85 -13.92 1.11 -3.71
N GLY A 86 -15.09 1.23 -4.34
CA GLY A 86 -15.36 2.22 -5.38
C GLY A 86 -16.45 1.79 -6.36
N ALA A 87 -16.65 2.59 -7.41
CA ALA A 87 -17.74 2.38 -8.37
C ALA A 87 -17.55 1.14 -9.26
N ASN A 88 -16.30 0.79 -9.57
CA ASN A 88 -15.98 -0.38 -10.39
C ASN A 88 -14.52 -0.82 -10.14
N PRO A 89 -14.13 -2.06 -10.51
CA PRO A 89 -12.77 -2.56 -10.29
C PRO A 89 -11.67 -1.74 -10.97
N LYS A 90 -11.96 -1.05 -12.08
CA LYS A 90 -10.96 -0.27 -12.82
C LYS A 90 -10.76 1.12 -12.23
N GLU A 91 -11.70 1.64 -11.47
CA GLU A 91 -11.71 3.01 -10.94
C GLU A 91 -11.91 3.06 -9.42
N ALA A 92 -11.57 1.97 -8.72
CA ALA A 92 -11.67 1.92 -7.28
C ALA A 92 -10.65 2.84 -6.58
N GLN A 93 -11.07 3.46 -5.48
CA GLN A 93 -10.23 4.30 -4.63
C GLN A 93 -9.28 3.48 -3.75
N LEU A 94 -9.69 2.28 -3.35
CA LEU A 94 -8.90 1.37 -2.53
C LEU A 94 -9.02 -0.07 -3.04
N TYR A 95 -7.91 -0.79 -3.01
CA TYR A 95 -7.86 -2.22 -3.29
C TYR A 95 -7.38 -2.94 -2.03
N VAL A 96 -8.12 -3.97 -1.64
CA VAL A 96 -7.72 -4.92 -0.61
C VAL A 96 -7.20 -6.15 -1.32
N THR A 97 -5.90 -6.13 -1.62
CA THR A 97 -5.22 -7.22 -2.32
C THR A 97 -4.96 -8.40 -1.40
N SER A 98 -5.00 -9.62 -1.95
CA SER A 98 -4.79 -10.85 -1.17
C SER A 98 -5.75 -10.97 0.04
N ALA A 99 -7.02 -10.65 -0.16
CA ALA A 99 -8.08 -10.67 0.85
C ALA A 99 -8.31 -12.07 1.45
N GLU A 100 -7.82 -13.14 0.81
CA GLU A 100 -7.82 -14.51 1.36
C GLU A 100 -7.06 -14.63 2.69
N LYS A 101 -6.13 -13.72 2.96
CA LYS A 101 -5.36 -13.68 4.22
C LYS A 101 -6.16 -13.13 5.39
N GLY A 102 -7.39 -12.66 5.14
CA GLY A 102 -8.22 -11.96 6.10
C GLY A 102 -7.96 -10.45 6.10
N THR A 103 -9.01 -9.68 6.37
CA THR A 103 -8.95 -8.22 6.51
C THR A 103 -9.69 -7.81 7.77
N ALA A 104 -9.04 -7.05 8.63
CA ALA A 104 -9.64 -6.52 9.86
C ALA A 104 -10.00 -5.05 9.68
N VAL A 105 -11.27 -4.71 9.92
CA VAL A 105 -11.76 -3.32 9.93
C VAL A 105 -12.03 -2.92 11.37
N ILE A 106 -11.26 -1.96 11.89
CA ILE A 106 -11.29 -1.55 13.31
C ILE A 106 -11.66 -0.07 13.41
N GLY A 107 -12.47 0.28 14.40
CA GLY A 107 -12.89 1.66 14.67
C GLY A 107 -14.01 1.73 15.72
N GLY A 108 -14.21 2.90 16.33
CA GLY A 108 -15.24 3.11 17.35
C GLY A 108 -16.69 2.99 16.81
N PRO A 109 -17.71 2.87 17.68
CA PRO A 109 -19.11 2.98 17.26
C PRO A 109 -19.37 4.29 16.51
N GLY A 110 -20.20 4.28 15.46
CA GLY A 110 -20.52 5.49 14.68
C GLY A 110 -19.42 5.98 13.71
N SER A 111 -18.21 5.41 13.73
CA SER A 111 -17.09 5.80 12.83
C SER A 111 -17.26 5.43 11.35
N GLY A 112 -18.44 4.92 10.96
CA GLY A 112 -18.75 4.62 9.57
C GLY A 112 -18.20 3.31 9.02
N LYS A 113 -17.59 2.42 9.83
CA LYS A 113 -17.01 1.12 9.38
C LYS A 113 -17.88 0.36 8.36
N THR A 114 -19.19 0.28 8.64
CA THR A 114 -20.15 -0.41 7.78
C THR A 114 -20.31 0.28 6.43
N ALA A 115 -20.56 1.59 6.44
CA ALA A 115 -20.79 2.37 5.23
C ALA A 115 -19.52 2.60 4.40
N SER A 116 -18.36 2.77 5.05
CA SER A 116 -17.11 3.15 4.38
C SER A 116 -16.24 1.98 3.95
N CYS A 117 -16.33 0.83 4.63
CA CYS A 117 -15.48 -0.33 4.36
C CYS A 117 -16.27 -1.62 4.16
N ILE A 118 -17.08 -2.04 5.14
CA ILE A 118 -17.68 -3.38 5.13
C ILE A 118 -18.66 -3.55 3.97
N ASN A 119 -19.65 -2.67 3.84
CA ASN A 119 -20.64 -2.77 2.76
C ASN A 119 -19.99 -2.67 1.39
N PRO A 120 -19.12 -1.68 1.10
CA PRO A 120 -18.42 -1.64 -0.19
C PRO A 120 -17.62 -2.92 -0.51
N LEU A 121 -16.97 -3.53 0.47
CA LEU A 121 -16.25 -4.79 0.27
C LEU A 121 -17.18 -5.97 0.02
N VAL A 122 -18.34 -6.02 0.68
CA VAL A 122 -19.38 -7.02 0.40
C VAL A 122 -19.96 -6.82 -1.01
N MET A 123 -20.26 -5.58 -1.41
CA MET A 123 -20.73 -5.29 -2.77
C MET A 123 -19.67 -5.67 -3.81
N SER A 124 -18.40 -5.38 -3.54
CA SER A 124 -17.29 -5.81 -4.39
C SER A 124 -17.20 -7.33 -4.53
N ALA A 125 -17.55 -8.09 -3.49
CA ALA A 125 -17.62 -9.55 -3.56
C ALA A 125 -18.83 -10.02 -4.38
N ILE A 126 -19.99 -9.35 -4.24
CA ILE A 126 -21.19 -9.63 -5.02
C ILE A 126 -20.92 -9.39 -6.51
N ASP A 127 -20.35 -8.24 -6.86
CA ASP A 127 -19.98 -7.83 -8.23
C ASP A 127 -19.02 -8.82 -8.91
N GLN A 128 -18.23 -9.54 -8.11
CA GLN A 128 -17.27 -10.54 -8.56
C GLN A 128 -17.82 -11.98 -8.51
N GLU A 129 -19.11 -12.15 -8.24
CA GLU A 129 -19.78 -13.46 -8.15
C GLU A 129 -19.14 -14.41 -7.11
N LEU A 130 -18.56 -13.84 -6.04
CA LEU A 130 -17.92 -14.60 -4.97
C LEU A 130 -18.94 -15.16 -3.96
N PRO A 131 -18.76 -16.39 -3.46
CA PRO A 131 -19.61 -16.91 -2.39
C PRO A 131 -19.41 -16.10 -1.10
N ILE A 132 -20.53 -15.65 -0.50
CA ILE A 132 -20.53 -14.79 0.69
C ILE A 132 -21.28 -15.46 1.83
N VAL A 133 -20.66 -15.48 3.00
CA VAL A 133 -21.32 -15.73 4.29
C VAL A 133 -21.23 -14.44 5.10
N LEU A 134 -22.39 -13.84 5.37
CA LEU A 134 -22.46 -12.59 6.12
C LEU A 134 -23.06 -12.84 7.49
N TYR A 135 -22.36 -12.32 8.51
CA TYR A 135 -22.86 -12.28 9.88
C TYR A 135 -23.21 -10.83 10.25
N ASP A 136 -24.46 -10.57 10.58
CA ASP A 136 -24.96 -9.26 10.97
C ASP A 136 -25.52 -9.30 12.40
N PHE A 137 -24.75 -8.78 13.35
CA PHE A 137 -25.17 -8.68 14.75
C PHE A 137 -26.31 -7.68 14.95
N LYS A 138 -26.50 -6.73 14.03
CA LYS A 138 -27.49 -5.63 14.12
C LYS A 138 -28.65 -5.82 13.14
N TYR A 139 -28.94 -7.07 12.80
CA TYR A 139 -30.06 -7.47 11.96
C TYR A 139 -31.35 -6.70 12.35
N PRO A 140 -32.18 -6.22 11.39
CA PRO A 140 -32.25 -6.63 9.97
C PRO A 140 -31.67 -5.65 8.95
N GLN A 141 -31.30 -4.44 9.35
CA GLN A 141 -31.28 -3.30 8.42
C GLN A 141 -30.19 -3.45 7.33
N GLN A 142 -28.94 -3.72 7.73
CA GLN A 142 -27.84 -3.94 6.79
C GLN A 142 -28.09 -5.18 5.92
N THR A 143 -28.55 -6.27 6.53
CA THR A 143 -28.84 -7.51 5.82
C THR A 143 -29.91 -7.30 4.74
N SER A 144 -30.98 -6.55 5.01
CA SER A 144 -32.05 -6.30 4.05
C SER A 144 -31.57 -5.62 2.76
N GLU A 145 -30.64 -4.67 2.86
CA GLU A 145 -30.05 -3.98 1.72
C GLU A 145 -29.19 -4.93 0.87
N ILE A 146 -28.34 -5.72 1.54
CA ILE A 146 -27.41 -6.63 0.88
C ILE A 146 -28.15 -7.76 0.18
N ILE A 147 -29.21 -8.31 0.79
CA ILE A 147 -30.05 -9.36 0.19
C ILE A 147 -30.65 -8.88 -1.13
N GLY A 148 -31.22 -7.67 -1.17
CA GLY A 148 -31.83 -7.14 -2.38
C GLY A 148 -30.83 -7.02 -3.53
N ILE A 149 -29.60 -6.59 -3.23
CA ILE A 149 -28.52 -6.45 -4.22
C ILE A 149 -28.02 -7.83 -4.66
N ALA A 150 -27.78 -8.76 -3.73
CA ALA A 150 -27.34 -10.12 -4.03
C ALA A 150 -28.36 -10.89 -4.88
N ALA A 151 -29.65 -10.80 -4.55
CA ALA A 151 -30.72 -11.41 -5.33
C ALA A 151 -30.78 -10.85 -6.75
N LYS A 152 -30.60 -9.54 -6.92
CA LYS A 152 -30.51 -8.90 -8.24
C LYS A 152 -29.29 -9.37 -9.04
N ALA A 153 -28.18 -9.66 -8.36
CA ALA A 153 -26.98 -10.25 -8.96
C ALA A 153 -27.10 -11.77 -9.21
N GLY A 154 -28.26 -12.38 -8.97
CA GLY A 154 -28.52 -13.79 -9.27
C GLY A 154 -28.16 -14.78 -8.16
N TYR A 155 -27.83 -14.30 -6.95
CA TYR A 155 -27.51 -15.17 -5.83
C TYR A 155 -28.76 -15.87 -5.28
N VAL A 156 -28.60 -17.15 -4.94
CA VAL A 156 -29.55 -17.84 -4.06
C VAL A 156 -29.20 -17.48 -2.62
N VAL A 157 -29.97 -16.55 -2.05
CA VAL A 157 -29.75 -16.06 -0.69
C VAL A 157 -30.54 -16.89 0.31
N LYS A 158 -29.86 -17.37 1.36
CA LYS A 158 -30.48 -18.06 2.50
C LYS A 158 -30.23 -17.28 3.77
N VAL A 159 -31.29 -17.01 4.54
CA VAL A 159 -31.20 -16.27 5.80
C VAL A 159 -31.38 -17.23 6.95
N PHE A 160 -30.44 -17.21 7.90
CA PHE A 160 -30.58 -17.92 9.17
C PHE A 160 -30.66 -16.89 10.30
N ALA A 161 -31.88 -16.65 10.77
CA ALA A 161 -32.18 -15.64 11.80
C ALA A 161 -33.23 -16.17 12.79
N PRO A 162 -32.87 -17.09 13.70
CA PRO A 162 -33.82 -17.72 14.61
C PRO A 162 -34.71 -16.71 15.35
N GLY A 163 -36.02 -16.93 15.33
CA GLY A 163 -37.01 -16.01 15.91
C GLY A 163 -37.61 -15.00 14.92
N PHE A 164 -37.07 -14.91 13.71
CA PHE A 164 -37.63 -14.12 12.62
C PHE A 164 -38.38 -15.00 11.60
N LYS A 165 -39.37 -14.43 10.90
CA LYS A 165 -40.25 -15.17 9.97
C LYS A 165 -39.50 -15.68 8.75
N GLU A 166 -38.52 -14.90 8.31
CA GLU A 166 -37.67 -15.14 7.15
C GLU A 166 -36.53 -16.13 7.41
N SER A 167 -36.41 -16.64 8.64
CA SER A 167 -35.39 -17.63 8.97
C SER A 167 -35.67 -18.97 8.31
N GLU A 168 -34.70 -19.45 7.54
CA GLU A 168 -34.72 -20.79 6.97
C GLU A 168 -33.94 -21.79 7.83
N VAL A 169 -34.19 -23.08 7.62
CA VAL A 169 -33.33 -24.15 8.15
C VAL A 169 -32.25 -24.42 7.10
N LEU A 170 -30.98 -24.21 7.46
CA LEU A 170 -29.84 -24.58 6.62
C LEU A 170 -29.73 -26.12 6.56
N LYS A 171 -30.51 -26.74 5.68
CA LYS A 171 -30.44 -28.18 5.44
C LYS A 171 -29.28 -28.49 4.49
N ASN A 172 -28.48 -29.51 4.83
CA ASN A 172 -27.48 -30.08 3.94
C ASN A 172 -28.20 -30.95 2.90
N THR A 173 -28.78 -30.33 1.87
CA THR A 173 -29.25 -31.06 0.69
C THR A 173 -28.03 -31.39 -0.16
N LYS A 174 -27.56 -32.64 -0.07
CA LYS A 174 -26.70 -33.22 -1.10
C LYS A 174 -27.48 -33.19 -2.41
N SER A 175 -27.03 -32.38 -3.36
CA SER A 175 -27.44 -32.48 -4.77
C SER A 175 -26.60 -33.52 -5.48
#